data_AF-A0A933K418-F1
#
_entry.id   AF-A0A933K418-F1
#
_cell.length_a   1.000
_cell.length_b   1.000
_cell.length_c   1.000
_cell.angle_alpha   90.00
_cell.angle_beta   90.00
_cell.angle_gamma   90.00
#
_symmetry.space_group_name_H-M   'P 1'
#
loop_
_entity.id
_entity.type
_entity.pdbx_description
1 polymer ?
#
loop_
_entity_poly.entity_id
_entity_poly.type
_entity_poly.pdbx_seq_one_letter_code
_entity_poly.pdbx_strand_id
1 'polypeptide(L)'
;MELLCIQPGSPGRTCASGLVVLVMLIAPGVRGAVHAHAPLSPSGQFVVLPETVSPDRRHAFAWGLPASFRVDWKKVEAGDDSAISAAIARGQTIENYLVDLRARRILSTVPGCHYWREVDDDRFRYLSATWSPTGRFAVATFHGRWETYAIVLIALDRDKVVDQADILSPARRAIRTWLAANRSSEYRRFRRHLTVTVPGPLAFGSPDGLSLPVSAGVPRKETLLDGMLTLRFGLDTRGRLSVEVDTVVPAVEPPAAR
;
A
#
# COMPACT_ATOMS: atom_id res chain seq x y z
N MET A 1 -17.20 -21.12 4.78
CA MET A 1 -15.93 -21.49 4.12
C MET A 1 -15.96 -23.01 4.00
N GLU A 2 -16.52 -23.50 2.90
CA GLU A 2 -16.67 -24.93 2.65
C GLU A 2 -15.48 -25.42 1.84
N LEU A 3 -14.75 -26.40 2.38
CA LEU A 3 -13.70 -27.13 1.69
C LEU A 3 -14.36 -28.27 0.91
N LEU A 4 -14.46 -28.12 -0.41
CA LEU A 4 -14.91 -29.20 -1.28
C LEU A 4 -13.73 -30.17 -1.49
N CYS A 5 -13.75 -31.30 -0.79
CA CYS A 5 -12.83 -32.41 -1.04
C CYS A 5 -13.37 -33.27 -2.19
N ILE A 6 -12.69 -33.26 -3.35
CA ILE A 6 -12.92 -34.25 -4.41
C ILE A 6 -11.88 -35.34 -4.24
N GLN A 7 -12.32 -36.56 -3.92
CA GLN A 7 -11.47 -37.76 -3.96
C GLN A 7 -11.53 -38.41 -5.34
N PRO A 8 -10.38 -38.78 -5.95
CA PRO A 8 -10.32 -39.80 -6.98
C PRO A 8 -9.87 -41.14 -6.38
N GLY A 9 -10.54 -42.22 -6.76
CA GLY A 9 -10.22 -43.59 -6.37
C GLY A 9 -9.04 -44.18 -7.14
N SER A 10 -8.03 -44.66 -6.38
CA SER A 10 -7.22 -45.90 -6.48
C SER A 10 -6.48 -46.31 -7.79
N PRO A 11 -5.48 -47.21 -7.75
CA PRO A 11 -4.19 -47.11 -7.06
C PRO A 11 -2.99 -47.39 -8.01
N GLY A 12 -1.85 -46.73 -7.80
CA GLY A 12 -0.61 -47.11 -8.49
C GLY A 12 0.54 -46.10 -8.38
N ARG A 13 1.53 -46.42 -7.53
CA ARG A 13 2.97 -46.01 -7.53
C ARG A 13 3.31 -44.73 -8.32
N THR A 14 3.78 -43.65 -7.70
CA THR A 14 5.16 -43.46 -7.18
C THR A 14 5.26 -42.08 -6.54
N CYS A 15 6.16 -41.93 -5.56
CA CYS A 15 6.44 -40.67 -4.87
C CYS A 15 6.96 -39.59 -5.84
N ALA A 16 6.26 -38.47 -5.92
CA ALA A 16 6.78 -37.22 -6.45
C ALA A 16 6.30 -36.07 -5.56
N SER A 17 7.26 -35.26 -5.11
CA SER A 17 7.09 -34.11 -4.24
C SER A 17 6.00 -33.16 -4.76
N GLY A 18 4.93 -33.00 -3.98
CA GLY A 18 3.81 -32.12 -4.31
C GLY A 18 4.24 -30.65 -4.25
N LEU A 19 4.43 -30.04 -5.41
CA LEU A 19 4.48 -28.59 -5.57
C LEU A 19 3.06 -28.06 -5.36
N VAL A 20 2.78 -27.48 -4.19
CA VAL A 20 1.53 -26.74 -3.95
C VAL A 20 1.64 -25.41 -4.66
N VAL A 21 1.16 -25.34 -5.89
CA VAL A 21 0.96 -24.06 -6.59
C VAL A 21 -0.30 -23.43 -6.00
N LEU A 22 -0.10 -22.52 -5.04
CA LEU A 22 -1.16 -21.64 -4.57
C LEU A 22 -1.47 -20.64 -5.69
N VAL A 23 -2.41 -20.98 -6.55
CA VAL A 23 -3.00 -20.02 -7.50
C VAL A 23 -3.86 -19.08 -6.68
N MET A 24 -3.26 -17.98 -6.19
CA MET A 24 -4.03 -16.83 -5.76
C MET A 24 -4.76 -16.29 -6.98
N LEU A 25 -6.04 -16.63 -7.09
CA LEU A 25 -6.98 -15.96 -7.97
C LEU A 25 -7.02 -14.49 -7.56
N ILE A 26 -6.25 -13.67 -8.26
CA ILE A 26 -6.37 -12.21 -8.23
C ILE A 26 -7.79 -11.93 -8.73
N ALA A 27 -8.70 -11.59 -7.80
CA ALA A 27 -10.05 -11.21 -8.16
C ALA A 27 -10.00 -9.98 -9.07
N PRO A 28 -10.48 -10.07 -10.33
CA PRO A 28 -10.59 -8.91 -11.18
C PRO A 28 -11.88 -8.20 -10.81
N GLY A 29 -11.76 -6.99 -10.27
CA GLY A 29 -12.89 -6.06 -10.21
C GLY A 29 -13.29 -5.60 -8.82
N VAL A 30 -12.54 -4.65 -8.27
CA VAL A 30 -13.17 -3.61 -7.43
C VAL A 30 -13.70 -2.55 -8.39
N ARG A 31 -14.82 -2.86 -9.05
CA ARG A 31 -15.64 -1.83 -9.72
C ARG A 31 -16.42 -1.13 -8.63
N GLY A 32 -16.12 0.15 -8.40
CA GLY A 32 -16.92 1.08 -7.62
C GLY A 32 -17.36 0.56 -6.27
N ALA A 33 -16.47 0.61 -5.27
CA ALA A 33 -16.94 0.61 -3.90
C ALA A 33 -17.85 1.85 -3.74
N VAL A 34 -19.16 1.61 -3.81
CA VAL A 34 -20.17 2.45 -3.16
C VAL A 34 -19.59 2.79 -1.81
N HIS A 35 -19.45 4.09 -1.50
CA HIS A 35 -18.96 4.59 -0.22
C HIS A 35 -19.80 3.99 0.92
N ALA A 36 -19.45 2.78 1.36
CA ALA A 36 -19.93 2.25 2.61
C ALA A 36 -19.48 3.26 3.66
N HIS A 37 -20.45 3.92 4.29
CA HIS A 37 -20.23 5.05 5.19
C HIS A 37 -19.07 4.74 6.13
N ALA A 38 -17.93 5.32 5.82
CA ALA A 38 -16.72 5.16 6.59
C ALA A 38 -16.98 5.78 7.97
N PRO A 39 -16.80 5.04 9.08
CA PRO A 39 -17.18 5.53 10.39
C PRO A 39 -16.34 6.76 10.75
N LEU A 40 -16.98 7.83 11.21
CA LEU A 40 -16.24 8.98 11.71
C LEU A 40 -15.47 8.66 12.98
N SER A 41 -14.39 9.41 13.19
CA SER A 41 -13.96 9.67 14.56
C SER A 41 -15.13 10.24 15.36
N PRO A 42 -15.38 9.78 16.59
CA PRO A 42 -16.37 10.44 17.43
C PRO A 42 -15.95 11.84 17.91
N SER A 43 -14.70 12.25 17.68
CA SER A 43 -14.28 13.66 17.77
C SER A 43 -14.74 14.50 16.56
N GLY A 44 -15.21 13.85 15.49
CA GLY A 44 -15.58 14.46 14.22
C GLY A 44 -14.41 15.25 13.66
N GLN A 45 -13.29 14.60 13.34
CA GLN A 45 -12.10 15.28 12.78
C GLN A 45 -11.51 14.57 11.56
N PHE A 46 -11.90 13.32 11.34
CA PHE A 46 -11.39 12.47 10.27
C PHE A 46 -12.39 11.35 10.00
N VAL A 47 -12.28 10.78 8.80
CA VAL A 47 -13.06 9.64 8.30
C VAL A 47 -12.16 8.42 8.28
N VAL A 48 -12.53 7.38 9.01
CA VAL A 48 -11.73 6.14 9.13
C VAL A 48 -11.89 5.28 7.88
N LEU A 49 -10.80 4.79 7.32
CA LEU A 49 -10.82 3.83 6.22
C LEU A 49 -11.00 2.40 6.78
N PRO A 50 -12.21 1.80 6.72
CA PRO A 50 -12.52 0.57 7.45
C PRO A 50 -11.66 -0.63 7.05
N GLU A 51 -11.22 -0.69 5.80
CA GLU A 51 -10.33 -1.73 5.25
C GLU A 51 -8.89 -1.65 5.78
N THR A 52 -8.56 -0.58 6.51
CA THR A 52 -7.21 -0.32 7.02
C THR A 52 -7.07 -0.54 8.52
N VAL A 53 -8.11 -1.09 9.16
CA VAL A 53 -8.11 -1.37 10.60
C VAL A 53 -7.05 -2.42 10.94
N SER A 54 -6.23 -2.11 11.93
CA SER A 54 -5.20 -2.98 12.48
C SER A 54 -5.75 -4.32 13.02
N PRO A 55 -4.93 -5.38 13.12
CA PRO A 55 -5.37 -6.69 13.61
C PRO A 55 -6.00 -6.67 15.01
N ASP A 56 -5.50 -5.81 15.91
CA ASP A 56 -6.03 -5.63 17.27
C ASP A 56 -7.22 -4.66 17.34
N ARG A 57 -7.63 -4.11 16.19
CA ARG A 57 -8.71 -3.12 16.03
C ARG A 57 -8.50 -1.83 16.82
N ARG A 58 -7.25 -1.51 17.17
CA ARG A 58 -6.93 -0.34 17.96
C ARG A 58 -6.57 0.87 17.11
N HIS A 59 -5.94 0.62 15.97
CA HIS A 59 -5.50 1.65 15.03
C HIS A 59 -6.12 1.46 13.66
N ALA A 60 -6.19 2.53 12.88
CA ALA A 60 -6.55 2.49 11.47
C ALA A 60 -5.95 3.69 10.75
N PHE A 61 -5.96 3.65 9.42
CA PHE A 61 -5.74 4.85 8.63
C PHE A 61 -7.05 5.59 8.44
N ALA A 62 -6.94 6.91 8.31
CA ALA A 62 -8.05 7.81 8.11
C ALA A 62 -7.62 8.93 7.16
N TRP A 63 -8.59 9.64 6.61
CA TRP A 63 -8.33 10.90 5.92
C TRP A 63 -9.11 12.02 6.59
N GLY A 64 -8.59 13.24 6.46
CA GLY A 64 -9.33 14.40 6.88
C GLY A 64 -8.67 15.70 6.42
N LEU A 65 -9.26 16.81 6.82
CA LEU A 65 -8.68 18.12 6.56
C LEU A 65 -7.64 18.45 7.63
N PRO A 66 -6.67 19.33 7.33
CA PRO A 66 -5.70 19.78 8.31
C PRO A 66 -6.42 20.37 9.53
N ALA A 67 -5.85 20.19 10.72
CA ALA A 67 -6.45 20.63 11.98
C ALA A 67 -6.80 22.14 12.03
N SER A 68 -6.15 22.95 11.19
CA SER A 68 -6.43 24.38 11.03
C SER A 68 -7.79 24.68 10.37
N PHE A 69 -8.42 23.71 9.72
CA PHE A 69 -9.66 23.89 8.98
C PHE A 69 -10.86 23.26 9.72
N ARG A 70 -11.86 24.07 10.06
CA ARG A 70 -13.06 23.60 10.75
C ARG A 70 -14.12 23.13 9.75
N VAL A 71 -14.56 21.88 9.91
CA VAL A 71 -15.67 21.28 9.15
C VAL A 71 -16.68 20.68 10.09
N ASP A 72 -17.95 20.73 9.69
CA ASP A 72 -19.01 19.94 10.31
C ASP A 72 -18.93 18.50 9.78
N TRP A 73 -18.19 17.65 10.51
CA TRP A 73 -17.94 16.29 10.07
C TRP A 73 -19.19 15.43 10.03
N LYS A 74 -20.23 15.74 10.83
CA LYS A 74 -21.51 15.01 10.78
C LYS A 74 -22.17 15.11 9.41
N LYS A 75 -22.01 16.25 8.74
CA LYS A 75 -22.49 16.43 7.36
C LYS A 75 -21.69 15.58 6.38
N VAL A 76 -20.37 15.56 6.53
CA VAL A 76 -19.48 14.72 5.69
C VAL A 76 -19.85 13.23 5.82
N GLU A 77 -20.14 12.74 7.03
CA GLU A 77 -20.59 11.35 7.24
C GLU A 77 -21.94 11.03 6.57
N ALA A 78 -22.83 12.02 6.56
CA ALA A 78 -24.11 11.94 5.86
C ALA A 78 -23.97 12.04 4.33
N GLY A 79 -22.74 12.16 3.80
CA GLY A 79 -22.45 12.27 2.37
C GLY A 79 -22.52 13.70 1.81
N ASP A 80 -22.58 14.71 2.67
CA ASP A 80 -22.46 16.12 2.25
C ASP A 80 -20.99 16.53 2.19
N ASP A 81 -20.41 16.37 1.00
CA ASP A 81 -19.02 16.72 0.69
C ASP A 81 -18.80 18.21 0.41
N SER A 82 -19.80 19.08 0.60
CA SER A 82 -19.70 20.51 0.27
C SER A 82 -18.58 21.22 1.06
N ALA A 83 -18.41 20.86 2.33
CA ALA A 83 -17.36 21.43 3.18
C ALA A 83 -15.95 20.97 2.74
N ILE A 84 -15.82 19.70 2.32
CA ILE A 84 -14.57 19.17 1.78
C ILE A 84 -14.24 19.86 0.45
N SER A 85 -15.22 19.98 -0.44
CA SER A 85 -15.09 20.66 -1.72
C SER A 85 -14.69 22.13 -1.56
N ALA A 86 -15.30 22.83 -0.60
CA ALA A 86 -14.96 24.21 -0.29
C ALA A 86 -13.54 24.36 0.28
N ALA A 87 -13.08 23.40 1.09
CA ALA A 87 -11.71 23.38 1.59
C ALA A 87 -10.71 23.21 0.43
N ILE A 88 -10.97 22.25 -0.47
CA ILE A 88 -10.13 22.01 -1.65
C ILE A 88 -10.11 23.24 -2.56
N ALA A 89 -11.25 23.89 -2.79
CA ALA A 89 -11.35 25.11 -3.59
C ALA A 89 -10.53 26.28 -3.00
N ARG A 90 -10.27 26.26 -1.67
CA ARG A 90 -9.39 27.20 -0.97
C ARG A 90 -7.92 26.72 -0.90
N GLY A 91 -7.56 25.71 -1.68
CA GLY A 91 -6.21 25.15 -1.73
C GLY A 91 -5.84 24.26 -0.54
N GLN A 92 -6.81 23.83 0.27
CA GLN A 92 -6.53 22.87 1.33
C GLN A 92 -6.29 21.47 0.75
N THR A 93 -5.35 20.74 1.33
CA THR A 93 -5.01 19.38 0.94
C THR A 93 -5.62 18.40 1.93
N ILE A 94 -6.24 17.32 1.44
CA ILE A 94 -6.69 16.24 2.33
C ILE A 94 -5.49 15.44 2.78
N GLU A 95 -5.32 15.32 4.10
CA GLU A 95 -4.23 14.60 4.74
C GLU A 95 -4.67 13.17 5.07
N ASN A 96 -3.73 12.23 4.97
CA ASN A 96 -3.91 10.90 5.52
C ASN A 96 -3.29 10.85 6.92
N TYR A 97 -4.00 10.21 7.84
CA TYR A 97 -3.64 10.08 9.24
C TYR A 97 -3.55 8.62 9.64
N LEU A 98 -2.68 8.34 10.60
CA LEU A 98 -2.77 7.16 11.44
C LEU A 98 -3.49 7.56 12.72
N VAL A 99 -4.53 6.81 13.11
CA VAL A 99 -5.41 7.18 14.23
C VAL A 99 -5.52 6.06 15.25
N ASP A 100 -5.76 6.43 16.51
CA ASP A 100 -6.17 5.53 17.59
C ASP A 100 -7.69 5.55 17.68
N LEU A 101 -8.32 4.41 17.40
CA LEU A 101 -9.77 4.24 17.36
C LEU A 101 -10.39 4.29 18.77
N ARG A 102 -9.65 3.83 19.79
CA ARG A 102 -10.14 3.80 21.18
C ARG A 102 -10.03 5.18 21.81
N ALA A 103 -8.87 5.82 21.68
CA ALA A 103 -8.64 7.17 22.20
C ALA A 103 -9.21 8.27 21.28
N ARG A 104 -9.63 7.90 20.06
CA ARG A 104 -10.31 8.78 19.09
C ARG A 104 -9.47 10.00 18.73
N ARG A 105 -8.18 9.78 18.50
CA ARG A 105 -7.20 10.84 18.23
C ARG A 105 -6.29 10.48 17.06
N ILE A 106 -5.80 11.52 16.39
CA ILE A 106 -4.72 11.39 15.41
C ILE A 106 -3.42 11.06 16.16
N LEU A 107 -2.73 10.03 15.71
CA LEU A 107 -1.40 9.66 16.18
C LEU A 107 -0.32 10.36 15.37
N SER A 108 -0.48 10.40 14.05
CA SER A 108 0.45 11.05 13.14
C SER A 108 -0.18 11.31 11.77
N THR A 109 0.39 12.26 11.04
CA THR A 109 0.20 12.41 9.59
C THR A 109 1.10 11.41 8.85
N VAL A 110 0.61 10.92 7.70
CA VAL A 110 1.37 10.03 6.81
C VAL A 110 2.03 10.88 5.72
N PRO A 111 3.37 11.04 5.72
CA PRO A 111 4.07 11.94 4.81
C PRO A 111 3.94 11.47 3.36
N GLY A 112 3.87 12.42 2.41
CA GLY A 112 3.79 12.13 0.98
C GLY A 112 2.48 11.53 0.48
N CYS A 113 1.56 11.18 1.38
CA CYS A 113 0.26 10.59 1.09
C CYS A 113 -0.82 11.67 1.24
N HIS A 114 -1.15 12.37 0.16
CA HIS A 114 -2.26 13.33 0.13
C HIS A 114 -3.43 12.73 -0.61
N TYR A 115 -4.49 12.36 0.11
CA TYR A 115 -5.67 11.68 -0.46
C TYR A 115 -6.23 12.42 -1.67
N TRP A 116 -6.29 13.74 -1.57
CA TRP A 116 -6.76 14.62 -2.65
C TRP A 116 -5.86 15.85 -2.77
N ARG A 117 -5.30 16.03 -3.96
CA ARG A 117 -4.54 17.21 -4.37
C ARG A 117 -4.99 17.48 -5.80
N GLU A 118 -5.82 18.51 -5.98
CA GLU A 118 -6.34 19.06 -7.25
C GLU A 118 -7.71 18.57 -7.75
N VAL A 119 -8.42 19.48 -8.42
CA VAL A 119 -9.78 19.34 -9.00
C VAL A 119 -9.75 18.60 -10.36
N ASP A 120 -8.56 18.36 -10.91
CA ASP A 120 -8.39 17.78 -12.24
C ASP A 120 -8.35 16.24 -12.18
N ASP A 121 -9.48 15.63 -12.51
CA ASP A 121 -9.76 14.27 -13.05
C ASP A 121 -9.00 13.03 -12.48
N ASP A 122 -8.21 13.18 -11.44
CA ASP A 122 -7.32 12.16 -10.87
C ASP A 122 -8.03 11.33 -9.78
N ARG A 123 -9.27 10.91 -10.08
CA ARG A 123 -10.20 10.16 -9.19
C ARG A 123 -9.72 8.75 -8.79
N PHE A 124 -8.50 8.38 -9.13
CA PHE A 124 -7.96 7.03 -8.95
C PHE A 124 -6.90 6.97 -7.85
N ARG A 125 -6.94 7.91 -6.91
CA ARG A 125 -6.08 7.86 -5.73
C ARG A 125 -6.77 7.09 -4.63
N TYR A 126 -6.09 6.07 -4.12
CA TYR A 126 -6.55 5.34 -2.95
C TYR A 126 -5.38 4.96 -2.05
N LEU A 127 -5.67 4.90 -0.75
CA LEU A 127 -4.75 4.42 0.25
C LEU A 127 -5.07 2.96 0.53
N SER A 128 -4.03 2.15 0.63
CA SER A 128 -4.13 0.79 1.16
C SER A 128 -3.17 0.65 2.33
N ALA A 129 -3.49 -0.25 3.24
CA ALA A 129 -2.68 -0.51 4.41
C ALA A 129 -2.33 -1.99 4.50
N THR A 130 -1.12 -2.28 4.97
CA THR A 130 -0.71 -3.62 5.36
C THR A 130 -0.15 -3.56 6.77
N TRP A 131 -0.67 -4.42 7.64
CA TRP A 131 -0.23 -4.49 9.02
C TRP A 131 0.65 -5.70 9.24
N SER A 132 1.70 -5.53 10.05
CA SER A 132 2.41 -6.68 10.62
C SER A 132 1.45 -7.46 11.53
N PRO A 133 1.63 -8.79 11.67
CA PRO A 133 0.76 -9.61 12.53
C PRO A 133 0.70 -9.13 13.98
N THR A 134 1.75 -8.47 14.47
CA THR A 134 1.82 -7.94 15.84
C THR A 134 1.23 -6.54 15.99
N GLY A 135 0.84 -5.88 14.89
CA GLY A 135 0.39 -4.48 14.89
C GLY A 135 1.50 -3.45 15.17
N ARG A 136 2.76 -3.88 15.36
CA ARG A 136 3.88 -2.98 15.66
C ARG A 136 4.38 -2.20 14.45
N PHE A 137 4.12 -2.71 13.26
CA PHE A 137 4.43 -2.04 12.01
C PHE A 137 3.19 -1.98 11.13
N ALA A 138 3.06 -0.86 10.42
CA ALA A 138 2.08 -0.64 9.37
C ALA A 138 2.78 -0.11 8.13
N VAL A 139 2.28 -0.47 6.95
CA VAL A 139 2.71 0.11 5.69
C VAL A 139 1.53 0.79 5.05
N ALA A 140 1.62 2.09 4.84
CA ALA A 140 0.67 2.86 4.04
C ALA A 140 1.17 2.92 2.61
N THR A 141 0.35 2.49 1.66
CA THR A 141 0.67 2.52 0.22
C THR A 141 -0.32 3.42 -0.47
N PHE A 142 0.18 4.49 -1.09
CA PHE A 142 -0.62 5.47 -1.79
C PHE A 142 -0.49 5.28 -3.30
N HIS A 143 -1.59 4.87 -3.90
CA HIS A 143 -1.66 4.51 -5.31
C HIS A 143 -2.25 5.64 -6.13
N GLY A 144 -1.69 5.85 -7.32
CA GLY A 144 -2.33 6.56 -8.41
C GLY A 144 -2.83 5.59 -9.47
N ARG A 145 -3.34 6.15 -10.58
CA ARG A 145 -3.85 5.35 -11.70
C ARG A 145 -2.78 4.49 -12.38
N TRP A 146 -1.56 4.99 -12.46
CA TRP A 146 -0.46 4.39 -13.26
C TRP A 146 0.86 4.23 -12.52
N GLU A 147 0.93 4.72 -11.28
CA GLU A 147 2.13 4.65 -10.45
C GLU A 147 1.75 4.56 -8.98
N THR A 148 2.69 4.08 -8.17
CA THR A 148 2.61 4.24 -6.71
C THR A 148 3.34 5.54 -6.35
N TYR A 149 2.66 6.44 -5.65
CA TYR A 149 3.18 7.77 -5.32
C TYR A 149 4.03 7.76 -4.05
N ALA A 150 3.60 7.01 -3.04
CA ALA A 150 4.30 6.90 -1.77
C ALA A 150 4.06 5.53 -1.15
N ILE A 151 5.09 5.04 -0.45
CA ILE A 151 4.97 3.87 0.43
C ILE A 151 5.71 4.22 1.72
N VAL A 152 4.98 4.23 2.83
CA VAL A 152 5.51 4.65 4.13
C VAL A 152 5.41 3.49 5.09
N LEU A 153 6.56 3.05 5.61
CA LEU A 153 6.62 2.13 6.73
C LEU A 153 6.55 2.93 8.04
N ILE A 154 5.66 2.53 8.93
CA ILE A 154 5.38 3.21 10.19
C ILE A 154 5.64 2.23 11.32
N ALA A 155 6.47 2.62 12.28
CA ALA A 155 6.71 1.87 13.49
C ALA A 155 5.87 2.41 14.65
N LEU A 156 5.20 1.50 15.36
CA LEU A 156 4.40 1.77 16.53
C LEU A 156 5.00 1.12 17.77
N ASP A 157 4.94 1.85 18.88
CA ASP A 157 5.06 1.32 20.22
C ASP A 157 3.79 1.67 21.00
N ARG A 158 2.94 0.65 21.17
CA ARG A 158 1.60 0.78 21.76
C ARG A 158 0.74 1.82 21.02
N ASP A 159 0.58 3.01 21.59
CA ASP A 159 -0.28 4.10 21.08
C ASP A 159 0.51 5.29 20.55
N LYS A 160 1.76 5.06 20.20
CA LYS A 160 2.67 6.10 19.73
C LYS A 160 3.34 5.63 18.46
N VAL A 161 3.37 6.53 17.48
CA VAL A 161 4.27 6.41 16.34
C VAL A 161 5.67 6.71 16.84
N VAL A 162 6.57 5.74 16.69
CA VAL A 162 7.98 5.87 17.08
C VAL A 162 8.74 6.57 15.96
N ASP A 163 8.56 6.08 14.73
CA ASP A 163 9.20 6.65 13.54
C ASP A 163 8.46 6.24 12.26
N GLN A 164 8.78 6.91 11.16
CA GLN A 164 8.24 6.65 9.82
C GLN A 164 9.35 6.74 8.76
N ALA A 165 9.32 5.89 7.75
CA ALA A 165 10.27 5.94 6.64
C ALA A 165 9.59 5.75 5.28
N ASP A 166 10.01 6.55 4.29
CA ASP A 166 9.69 6.31 2.88
C ASP A 166 10.47 5.10 2.36
N ILE A 167 9.75 4.06 1.96
CA ILE A 167 10.34 2.83 1.43
C ILE A 167 10.27 2.76 -0.10
N LEU A 168 9.50 3.65 -0.75
CA LEU A 168 9.39 3.70 -2.20
C LEU A 168 10.66 4.25 -2.84
N SER A 169 11.27 5.28 -2.24
CA SER A 169 12.53 5.85 -2.73
C SER A 169 13.69 4.84 -2.82
N PRO A 170 14.02 4.10 -1.75
CA PRO A 170 15.05 3.05 -1.84
C PRO A 170 14.65 1.93 -2.80
N ALA A 171 13.38 1.51 -2.85
CA ALA A 171 12.89 0.52 -3.81
C ALA A 171 13.09 0.98 -5.28
N ARG A 172 12.69 2.22 -5.61
CA ARG A 172 12.89 2.82 -6.95
C ARG A 172 14.36 2.84 -7.33
N ARG A 173 15.26 3.14 -6.39
CA ARG A 173 16.71 3.15 -6.62
C ARG A 173 17.23 1.75 -6.92
N ALA A 174 16.84 0.75 -6.13
CA ALA A 174 17.24 -0.64 -6.33
C ALA A 174 16.76 -1.18 -7.69
N ILE A 175 15.50 -0.94 -8.04
CA ILE A 175 14.92 -1.34 -9.33
C ILE A 175 15.67 -0.69 -10.51
N ARG A 176 15.95 0.61 -10.43
CA ARG A 176 16.71 1.31 -11.49
C ARG A 176 18.13 0.76 -11.63
N THR A 177 18.77 0.44 -10.51
CA THR A 177 20.11 -0.16 -10.50
C THR A 177 20.09 -1.55 -11.15
N TRP A 178 19.09 -2.37 -10.79
CA TRP A 178 18.90 -3.69 -11.37
C TRP A 178 18.62 -3.62 -12.88
N LEU A 179 17.73 -2.72 -13.33
CA LEU A 179 17.43 -2.52 -14.75
C LEU A 179 18.65 -2.03 -15.53
N ALA A 180 19.43 -1.11 -14.97
CA ALA A 180 20.67 -0.64 -15.60
C ALA A 180 21.69 -1.77 -15.79
N ALA A 181 21.77 -2.72 -14.86
CA ALA A 181 22.69 -3.85 -14.94
C ALA A 181 22.20 -4.99 -15.86
N ASN A 182 20.90 -5.30 -15.84
CA ASN A 182 20.36 -6.51 -16.47
C ASN A 182 19.57 -6.25 -17.77
N ARG A 183 19.08 -5.04 -17.99
CA ARG A 183 18.25 -4.61 -19.14
C ARG A 183 18.73 -3.26 -19.68
N SER A 184 20.06 -3.12 -19.85
CA SER A 184 20.72 -1.82 -20.00
C SER A 184 20.29 -1.03 -21.25
N SER A 185 19.93 -1.70 -22.34
CA SER A 185 19.49 -1.06 -23.59
C SER A 185 18.09 -0.49 -23.46
N GLU A 186 17.16 -1.30 -22.97
CA GLU A 186 15.77 -0.94 -22.72
C GLU A 186 15.68 0.12 -21.63
N TYR A 187 16.45 -0.03 -20.55
CA TYR A 187 16.53 0.98 -19.50
C TYR A 187 17.02 2.33 -20.04
N ARG A 188 18.09 2.37 -20.85
CA ARG A 188 18.56 3.64 -21.45
C ARG A 188 17.50 4.29 -22.33
N ARG A 189 16.73 3.49 -23.09
CA ARG A 189 15.64 3.96 -23.94
C ARG A 189 14.50 4.60 -23.12
N PHE A 190 14.16 4.01 -21.97
CA PHE A 190 12.94 4.37 -21.24
C PHE A 190 13.13 5.09 -19.90
N ARG A 191 14.36 5.24 -19.39
CA ARG A 191 14.64 5.78 -18.03
C ARG A 191 13.97 7.10 -17.67
N ARG A 192 13.67 7.96 -18.66
CA ARG A 192 12.99 9.25 -18.46
C ARG A 192 11.48 9.13 -18.22
N HIS A 193 10.89 8.02 -18.64
CA HIS A 193 9.46 7.73 -18.55
C HIS A 193 9.16 6.50 -17.67
N LEU A 194 10.20 5.97 -17.01
CA LEU A 194 10.09 4.79 -16.17
C LEU A 194 9.30 5.13 -14.89
N THR A 195 8.15 4.49 -14.72
CA THR A 195 7.39 4.48 -13.48
C THR A 195 7.63 3.18 -12.72
N VAL A 196 7.41 3.22 -11.41
CA VAL A 196 7.41 2.03 -10.55
C VAL A 196 6.05 1.98 -9.86
N THR A 197 5.40 0.83 -9.98
CA THR A 197 4.13 0.49 -9.35
C THR A 197 4.31 -0.67 -8.38
N VAL A 198 3.51 -0.68 -7.33
CA VAL A 198 3.35 -1.80 -6.40
C VAL A 198 1.89 -2.26 -6.55
N PRO A 199 1.60 -3.24 -7.41
CA PRO A 199 0.24 -3.52 -7.88
C PRO A 199 -0.63 -4.31 -6.90
N GLY A 200 -0.07 -4.79 -5.78
CA GLY A 200 -0.74 -5.77 -4.92
C GLY A 200 -0.54 -5.51 -3.43
N PRO A 201 -1.21 -6.33 -2.59
CA PRO A 201 -1.02 -6.28 -1.16
C PRO A 201 0.44 -6.57 -0.83
N LEU A 202 0.97 -5.80 0.11
CA LEU A 202 2.28 -6.08 0.67
C LEU A 202 2.14 -7.26 1.63
N ALA A 203 3.25 -7.98 1.85
CA ALA A 203 3.26 -9.10 2.79
C ALA A 203 4.45 -8.97 3.75
N PHE A 204 4.18 -9.05 5.04
CA PHE A 204 5.24 -9.24 6.03
C PHE A 204 5.69 -10.71 5.99
N GLY A 205 6.84 -10.97 5.35
CA GLY A 205 7.42 -12.31 5.27
C GLY A 205 8.12 -12.74 6.56
N SER A 206 8.53 -11.78 7.38
CA SER A 206 9.10 -11.98 8.71
C SER A 206 8.77 -10.76 9.61
N PRO A 207 9.07 -10.80 10.92
CA PRO A 207 8.86 -9.65 11.81
C PRO A 207 9.62 -8.38 11.38
N ASP A 208 10.73 -8.55 10.67
CA ASP A 208 11.67 -7.52 10.19
C ASP A 208 11.74 -7.46 8.65
N GLY A 209 10.82 -8.13 7.95
CA GLY A 209 10.90 -8.36 6.51
C GLY A 209 9.59 -8.08 5.79
N LEU A 210 9.68 -7.34 4.69
CA LEU A 210 8.54 -6.95 3.86
C LEU A 210 8.80 -7.35 2.41
N SER A 211 7.85 -8.05 1.81
CA SER A 211 7.84 -8.39 0.38
C SER A 211 6.88 -7.47 -0.36
N LEU A 212 7.37 -6.85 -1.43
CA LEU A 212 6.67 -5.90 -2.25
C LEU A 212 6.60 -6.45 -3.68
N PRO A 213 5.41 -6.79 -4.21
CA PRO A 213 5.28 -6.99 -5.65
C PRO A 213 5.61 -5.66 -6.32
N VAL A 214 6.49 -5.68 -7.31
CA VAL A 214 6.92 -4.48 -8.03
C VAL A 214 6.75 -4.69 -9.52
N SER A 215 6.28 -3.65 -10.19
CA SER A 215 6.31 -3.55 -11.64
C SER A 215 6.96 -2.22 -12.02
N ALA A 216 7.82 -2.26 -13.04
CA ALA A 216 8.51 -1.09 -13.54
C ALA A 216 8.47 -1.07 -15.06
N GLY A 217 8.06 0.06 -15.62
CA GLY A 217 7.82 0.16 -17.05
C GLY A 217 7.44 1.57 -17.49
N VAL A 218 7.02 1.68 -18.74
CA VAL A 218 6.41 2.89 -19.28
C VAL A 218 4.90 2.66 -19.34
N PRO A 219 4.09 3.48 -18.64
CA PRO A 219 2.64 3.30 -18.60
C PRO A 219 2.03 3.12 -19.99
N ARG A 220 1.19 2.08 -20.13
CA ARG A 220 0.49 1.71 -21.38
C ARG A 220 1.37 1.32 -22.56
N LYS A 221 2.69 1.19 -22.38
CA LYS A 221 3.62 0.86 -23.48
C LYS A 221 4.34 -0.45 -23.25
N GLU A 222 5.11 -0.53 -22.16
CA GLU A 222 6.07 -1.61 -22.00
C GLU A 222 6.40 -1.84 -20.53
N THR A 223 6.37 -3.09 -20.11
CA THR A 223 6.84 -3.51 -18.79
C THR A 223 8.25 -4.04 -18.92
N LEU A 224 9.17 -3.49 -18.13
CA LEU A 224 10.60 -3.81 -18.17
C LEU A 224 11.01 -4.76 -17.04
N LEU A 225 10.24 -4.74 -15.96
CA LEU A 225 10.39 -5.63 -14.82
C LEU A 225 9.01 -5.83 -14.22
N ASP A 226 8.63 -7.09 -14.06
CA ASP A 226 7.68 -7.52 -13.04
C ASP A 226 8.45 -8.41 -12.08
N GLY A 227 8.18 -8.32 -10.78
CA GLY A 227 8.90 -9.13 -9.81
C GLY A 227 8.52 -8.87 -8.37
N MET A 228 9.38 -9.34 -7.49
CA MET A 228 9.29 -9.19 -6.05
C MET A 228 10.53 -8.47 -5.54
N LEU A 229 10.32 -7.47 -4.68
CA LEU A 229 11.38 -6.80 -3.94
C LEU A 229 11.22 -7.15 -2.47
N THR A 230 12.30 -7.60 -1.83
CA THR A 230 12.29 -7.86 -0.38
C THR A 230 13.06 -6.75 0.32
N LEU A 231 12.44 -6.18 1.35
CA LEU A 231 13.06 -5.22 2.26
C LEU A 231 13.30 -5.86 3.62
N ARG A 232 14.38 -5.44 4.26
CA ARG A 232 14.59 -5.63 5.69
C ARG A 232 14.47 -4.30 6.40
N PHE A 233 13.90 -4.32 7.59
CA PHE A 233 13.74 -3.10 8.38
C PHE A 233 13.88 -3.39 9.87
N GLY A 234 14.21 -2.35 10.62
CA GLY A 234 14.38 -2.44 12.07
C GLY A 234 14.40 -1.06 12.69
N LEU A 235 14.34 -1.03 14.02
CA LEU A 235 14.56 0.19 14.79
C LEU A 235 15.99 0.18 15.33
N ASP A 236 16.72 1.28 15.11
CA ASP A 236 18.01 1.49 15.74
C ASP A 236 17.85 1.69 17.27
N THR A 237 18.97 1.82 17.98
CA THR A 237 18.98 2.04 19.44
C THR A 237 18.32 3.34 19.88
N ARG A 238 18.04 4.26 18.95
CA ARG A 238 17.34 5.53 19.17
C ARG A 238 15.88 5.46 18.73
N GLY A 239 15.39 4.29 18.32
CA GLY A 239 14.04 4.10 17.82
C GLY A 239 13.84 4.61 16.38
N ARG A 240 14.90 4.85 15.62
CA ARG A 240 14.77 5.27 14.21
C ARG A 240 14.67 4.09 13.29
N LEU A 241 13.76 4.19 12.34
CA LEU A 241 13.49 3.14 11.37
C LEU A 241 14.59 3.13 10.30
N SER A 242 15.33 2.03 10.23
CA SER A 242 16.23 1.73 9.11
C SER A 242 15.53 0.77 8.15
N VAL A 243 15.65 1.05 6.85
CA VAL A 243 15.09 0.21 5.79
C VAL A 243 16.17 -0.05 4.75
N GLU A 244 16.37 -1.33 4.43
CA GLU A 244 17.35 -1.78 3.45
C GLU A 244 16.68 -2.68 2.41
N VAL A 245 17.07 -2.50 1.15
CA VAL A 245 16.64 -3.41 0.08
C VAL A 245 17.57 -4.61 0.09
N ASP A 246 16.99 -5.78 0.33
CA ASP A 246 17.73 -7.04 0.40
C ASP A 246 17.88 -7.64 -1.00
N THR A 247 16.76 -7.87 -1.69
CA THR A 247 16.76 -8.55 -2.99
C THR A 247 15.74 -7.98 -3.96
N VAL A 248 16.05 -8.07 -5.25
CA VAL A 248 15.13 -7.84 -6.37
C VAL A 248 15.10 -9.12 -7.20
N VAL A 249 13.94 -9.80 -7.20
CA VAL A 249 13.74 -11.07 -7.89
C VAL A 249 12.76 -10.83 -9.04
N PRO A 250 13.20 -10.87 -10.31
CA PRO A 250 12.26 -10.77 -11.43
C PRO A 250 11.31 -11.97 -11.41
N ALA A 251 10.07 -11.75 -11.81
CA ALA A 251 9.14 -12.82 -12.10
C ALA A 251 9.76 -13.69 -13.19
N VAL A 252 9.63 -15.02 -13.05
CA VAL A 252 10.08 -15.95 -14.07
C VAL A 252 9.26 -15.67 -15.32
N GLU A 253 9.91 -15.14 -16.37
CA GLU A 253 9.25 -14.98 -17.67
C GLU A 253 8.76 -16.37 -18.11
N PRO A 254 7.46 -16.53 -18.42
CA PRO A 254 7.01 -17.77 -19.03
C PRO A 254 7.85 -18.00 -20.29
N PRO A 255 8.27 -19.24 -20.58
CA PRO A 255 9.07 -19.52 -21.75
C PRO A 255 8.35 -18.96 -22.98
N ALA A 256 9.07 -18.19 -23.79
CA ALA A 256 8.52 -17.60 -25.02
C ALA A 256 7.83 -18.71 -25.81
N ALA A 257 6.52 -18.56 -26.04
CA ALA A 257 5.77 -19.47 -26.90
C ALA A 257 6.45 -19.45 -28.27
N ARG A 258 7.09 -20.58 -28.62
CA ARG A 258 7.75 -20.77 -29.91
C ARG A 258 6.73 -21.06 -30.99
#